data_AF-A0A7S4ILJ7-F1
#
_entry.id   AF-A0A7S4ILJ7-F1
#
_cell.length_a   1.000
_cell.length_b   1.000
_cell.length_c   1.000
_cell.angle_alpha   90.00
_cell.angle_beta   90.00
_cell.angle_gamma   90.00
#
_symmetry.space_group_name_H-M   'P 1'
#
loop_
_entity.id
_entity.type
_entity.pdbx_description
1 polymer ?
#
loop_
_entity_poly.entity_id
_entity_poly.type
_entity_poly.pdbx_seq_one_letter_code
_entity_poly.pdbx_strand_id
1 'polypeptide(L)'
;LQKGDRFFWKMTTRSAKDSWYYKEQNLFASILSSGVKPVRTPLRKCEASSAVDVVSAMAGSSRVSSDCESYLQWNVKEQSKNPLKIVIQHWVEFPEEMEFRCFAFNGKITAINQLCWSSYIEYLDKYPAFQQQILDAIMALHEVVKEHLPWQNYIMDVIYHKDKDCAQICEFNPWGPYSCTGSQLF
;
A
#
# COMPACT_ATOMS: atom_id res chain seq x y z
N LEU A 1 1.26 9.17 19.20
CA LEU A 1 2.63 8.88 18.71
C LEU A 1 3.59 9.08 19.86
N GLN A 2 4.01 7.99 20.48
CA GLN A 2 5.09 7.95 21.45
C GLN A 2 6.44 7.79 20.72
N LYS A 3 7.52 8.17 21.40
CA LYS A 3 8.88 7.99 20.88
C LYS A 3 9.15 6.48 20.71
N GLY A 4 9.35 6.03 19.47
CA GLY A 4 9.58 4.62 19.14
C GLY A 4 8.42 3.97 18.38
N ASP A 5 7.25 4.61 18.32
CA ASP A 5 6.15 4.12 17.49
C ASP A 5 6.55 4.12 16.01
N ARG A 6 6.21 3.02 15.31
CA ARG A 6 6.23 2.97 13.85
C ARG A 6 4.87 3.43 13.33
N PHE A 7 4.88 4.16 12.23
CA PHE A 7 3.67 4.61 11.56
C PHE A 7 3.79 4.39 10.06
N PHE A 8 2.67 4.07 9.43
CA PHE A 8 2.52 4.12 7.99
C PHE A 8 2.37 5.57 7.55
N TRP A 9 2.98 5.92 6.42
CA TRP A 9 2.74 7.21 5.79
C TRP A 9 2.69 7.10 4.26
N LYS A 10 1.91 7.99 3.64
CA LYS A 10 1.92 8.19 2.18
C LYS A 10 1.49 9.59 1.79
N MET A 11 1.70 9.95 0.53
CA MET A 11 1.03 11.10 -0.08
C MET A 11 -0.40 10.73 -0.46
N THR A 12 -1.25 11.72 -0.71
CA THR A 12 -2.67 11.52 -1.07
C THR A 12 -2.84 10.58 -2.26
N THR A 13 -1.95 10.70 -3.24
CA THR A 13 -2.02 10.02 -4.53
C THR A 13 -1.07 8.83 -4.66
N ARG A 14 0.08 8.84 -3.95
CA ARG A 14 1.07 7.75 -4.02
C ARG A 14 1.80 7.50 -2.71
N SER A 15 2.19 6.24 -2.59
CA SER A 15 3.10 5.74 -1.56
C SER A 15 4.55 5.76 -2.08
N ALA A 16 5.50 6.16 -1.25
CA ALA A 16 6.94 6.24 -1.56
C ALA A 16 7.65 4.87 -1.58
N LYS A 17 6.98 3.84 -2.11
CA LYS A 17 7.41 2.42 -2.08
C LYS A 17 8.72 2.19 -2.87
N ASP A 18 9.07 3.10 -3.76
CA ASP A 18 10.27 3.10 -4.62
C ASP A 18 11.48 3.82 -4.00
N SER A 19 11.28 4.50 -2.86
CA SER A 19 12.29 5.38 -2.28
C SER A 19 13.63 4.68 -2.03
N TRP A 20 14.72 5.30 -2.48
CA TRP A 20 16.07 4.77 -2.23
C TRP A 20 16.42 4.78 -0.74
N TYR A 21 15.81 5.64 0.06
CA TYR A 21 16.01 5.70 1.51
C TYR A 21 15.76 4.35 2.21
N TYR A 22 14.73 3.60 1.79
CA TYR A 22 14.48 2.26 2.33
C TYR A 22 15.49 1.24 1.81
N LYS A 23 15.91 1.37 0.54
CA LYS A 23 16.90 0.45 -0.06
C LYS A 23 18.25 0.58 0.63
N GLU A 24 18.70 1.81 0.87
CA GLU A 24 19.96 2.08 1.55
C GLU A 24 19.96 1.54 2.98
N GLN A 25 18.90 1.78 3.76
CA GLN A 25 18.81 1.23 5.12
C GLN A 25 18.93 -0.30 5.14
N ASN A 26 18.26 -0.97 4.21
CA ASN A 26 18.33 -2.44 4.10
C ASN A 26 19.74 -2.90 3.69
N LEU A 27 20.38 -2.21 2.74
CA LEU A 27 21.75 -2.51 2.32
C LEU A 27 22.77 -2.31 3.46
N PHE A 28 22.67 -1.20 4.20
CA PHE A 28 23.55 -0.93 5.33
C PHE A 28 23.36 -1.97 6.43
N ALA A 29 22.11 -2.37 6.72
CA ALA A 29 21.85 -3.41 7.70
C ALA A 29 22.39 -4.78 7.26
N SER A 30 22.31 -5.13 5.97
CA SER A 30 22.87 -6.39 5.47
C SER A 30 24.39 -6.41 5.56
N ILE A 31 25.08 -5.29 5.26
CA ILE A 31 26.54 -5.18 5.39
C ILE A 31 26.96 -5.35 6.86
N LEU A 32 26.32 -4.62 7.78
CA LEU A 32 26.66 -4.63 9.21
C LEU A 32 26.35 -5.96 9.90
N SER A 33 25.35 -6.71 9.42
CA SER A 33 24.99 -8.04 9.96
C SER A 33 26.13 -9.07 9.94
N SER A 34 27.23 -8.78 9.23
CA SER A 34 28.50 -9.52 9.25
C SER A 34 29.31 -9.37 10.56
N GLY A 35 28.66 -9.12 11.70
CA GLY A 35 29.28 -9.10 13.04
C GLY A 35 28.86 -7.96 13.97
N VAL A 36 28.11 -6.96 13.49
CA VAL A 36 27.63 -5.82 14.30
C VAL A 36 26.12 -5.68 14.14
N LYS A 37 25.37 -5.80 15.24
CA LYS A 37 23.93 -5.54 15.21
C LYS A 37 23.70 -4.08 14.80
N PRO A 38 22.86 -3.80 13.78
CA PRO A 38 22.58 -2.43 13.39
C PRO A 38 21.94 -1.67 14.56
N VAL A 39 22.32 -0.40 14.72
CA VAL A 39 21.84 0.47 15.81
C VAL A 39 20.32 0.70 15.73
N ARG A 40 19.73 0.55 14.54
CA ARG A 40 18.29 0.63 14.29
C ARG A 40 17.84 -0.47 13.34
N THR A 41 16.69 -1.06 13.62
CA THR A 41 16.01 -1.95 12.67
C THR A 41 15.60 -1.16 11.44
N PRO A 42 15.94 -1.62 10.21
CA PRO A 42 15.52 -0.98 8.97
C PRO A 42 14.00 -0.77 8.92
N LEU A 43 13.60 0.35 8.34
CA LEU A 43 12.20 0.63 8.05
C LEU A 43 11.71 -0.20 6.87
N ARG A 44 10.48 -0.72 6.98
CA ARG A 44 9.74 -1.24 5.83
C ARG A 44 9.28 -0.11 4.93
N LYS A 45 8.92 -0.45 3.69
CA LYS A 45 8.40 0.54 2.73
C LYS A 45 7.20 1.27 3.34
N CYS A 46 7.22 2.60 3.28
CA CYS A 46 6.19 3.48 3.83
C CYS A 46 6.06 3.45 5.36
N GLU A 47 6.96 2.78 6.06
CA GLU A 47 7.10 2.87 7.51
C GLU A 47 7.97 4.09 7.86
N ALA A 48 7.66 4.77 8.94
CA ALA A 48 8.49 5.83 9.52
C ALA A 48 8.39 5.80 11.04
N SER A 49 9.40 6.36 11.70
CA SER A 49 9.45 6.56 13.17
C SER A 49 9.66 8.02 13.56
N SER A 50 9.90 8.89 12.58
CA SER A 50 10.10 10.31 12.76
C SER A 50 9.72 11.10 11.51
N ALA A 51 9.55 12.42 11.65
CA ALA A 51 9.35 13.30 10.50
C ALA A 51 10.56 13.31 9.55
N VAL A 52 11.77 13.10 10.07
CA VAL A 52 12.98 12.98 9.25
C VAL A 52 12.87 11.79 8.32
N ASP A 53 12.41 10.63 8.81
CA ASP A 53 12.23 9.43 7.98
C ASP A 53 11.24 9.69 6.83
N VAL A 54 10.14 10.40 7.13
CA VAL A 54 9.15 10.79 6.11
C VAL A 54 9.77 11.68 5.05
N VAL A 55 10.44 12.77 5.44
CA VAL A 55 11.05 13.72 4.51
C VAL A 55 12.16 13.07 3.69
N SER A 56 13.03 12.26 4.31
CA SER A 56 14.08 11.51 3.61
C SER A 56 13.48 10.53 2.60
N ALA A 57 12.44 9.80 2.98
CA ALA A 57 11.78 8.87 2.08
C ALA A 57 11.03 9.59 0.93
N MET A 58 10.42 10.75 1.19
CA MET A 58 9.83 11.61 0.15
C MET A 58 10.89 12.08 -0.85
N ALA A 59 11.99 12.64 -0.37
CA ALA A 59 13.09 13.14 -1.21
C ALA A 59 13.71 12.04 -2.06
N GLY A 60 13.66 10.78 -1.60
CA GLY A 60 14.20 9.65 -2.32
C GLY A 60 13.27 8.91 -3.27
N SER A 61 12.03 9.36 -3.46
CA SER A 61 11.02 8.66 -4.26
C SER A 61 10.71 9.39 -5.57
N SER A 62 10.90 8.72 -6.71
CA SER A 62 10.51 9.27 -8.01
C SER A 62 8.98 9.32 -8.17
N ARG A 63 8.26 8.40 -7.51
CA ARG A 63 6.79 8.45 -7.43
C ARG A 63 6.30 9.72 -6.76
N VAL A 64 6.89 10.11 -5.62
CA VAL A 64 6.53 11.35 -4.91
C VAL A 64 6.94 12.57 -5.72
N SER A 65 8.14 12.60 -6.30
CA SER A 65 8.57 13.70 -7.17
C SER A 65 7.63 13.91 -8.35
N SER A 66 7.25 12.83 -9.03
CA SER A 66 6.29 12.87 -10.16
C SER A 66 4.92 13.42 -9.75
N ASP A 67 4.43 13.10 -8.55
CA ASP A 67 3.18 13.66 -8.03
C ASP A 67 3.30 15.16 -7.74
N CYS A 68 4.41 15.60 -7.12
CA CYS A 68 4.68 17.01 -6.88
C CYS A 68 4.78 17.80 -8.19
N GLU A 69 5.50 17.27 -9.18
CA GLU A 69 5.62 17.88 -10.52
C GLU A 69 4.26 17.97 -11.22
N SER A 70 3.50 16.87 -11.22
CA SER A 70 2.15 16.84 -11.80
C SER A 70 1.25 17.89 -11.13
N TYR A 71 1.28 17.96 -9.80
CA TYR A 71 0.53 18.95 -9.04
C TYR A 71 0.89 20.38 -9.45
N LEU A 72 2.18 20.69 -9.63
CA LEU A 72 2.62 22.01 -10.08
C LEU A 72 2.15 22.33 -11.51
N GLN A 73 2.07 21.33 -12.38
CA GLN A 73 1.66 21.49 -13.79
C GLN A 73 0.14 21.51 -14.01
N TRP A 74 -0.67 21.12 -13.01
CA TRP A 74 -2.12 21.12 -13.16
C TRP A 74 -2.67 22.52 -13.45
N ASN A 75 -3.24 22.67 -14.64
CA ASN A 75 -3.93 23.89 -15.06
C ASN A 75 -5.39 23.89 -14.59
N VAL A 76 -5.57 23.96 -13.28
CA VAL A 76 -6.87 24.09 -12.61
C VAL A 76 -6.91 25.40 -11.84
N LYS A 77 -8.12 25.95 -11.63
CA LYS A 77 -8.28 27.13 -10.77
C LYS A 77 -7.74 26.81 -9.38
N GLU A 78 -6.99 27.72 -8.77
CA GLU A 78 -6.36 27.50 -7.45
C GLU A 78 -7.38 27.08 -6.39
N GLN A 79 -8.60 27.61 -6.44
CA GLN A 79 -9.69 27.26 -5.51
C GLN A 79 -10.11 25.77 -5.61
N SER A 80 -9.92 25.17 -6.79
CA SER A 80 -10.25 23.77 -7.09
C SER A 80 -9.03 22.86 -6.95
N LYS A 81 -7.85 23.41 -6.66
CA LYS A 81 -6.60 22.69 -6.55
C LYS A 81 -6.46 22.15 -5.13
N ASN A 82 -6.87 20.90 -4.92
CA ASN A 82 -6.77 20.26 -3.62
C ASN A 82 -5.30 20.13 -3.18
N PRO A 83 -4.91 20.60 -1.98
CA PRO A 83 -3.52 20.54 -1.56
C PRO A 83 -3.01 19.09 -1.48
N LEU A 84 -1.74 18.89 -1.76
CA LEU A 84 -1.06 17.64 -1.46
C LEU A 84 -1.06 17.41 0.05
N LYS A 85 -1.59 16.26 0.49
CA LYS A 85 -1.62 15.88 1.90
C LYS A 85 -0.72 14.69 2.16
N ILE A 86 -0.08 14.70 3.32
CA ILE A 86 0.58 13.56 3.91
C ILE A 86 -0.44 12.87 4.83
N VAL A 87 -0.65 11.58 4.59
CA VAL A 87 -1.48 10.72 5.43
C VAL A 87 -0.56 9.95 6.36
N ILE A 88 -0.85 9.97 7.66
CA ILE A 88 -0.11 9.24 8.69
C ILE A 88 -1.09 8.35 9.45
N GLN A 89 -0.76 7.08 9.62
CA GLN A 89 -1.57 6.10 10.33
C GLN A 89 -0.68 5.23 11.21
N HIS A 90 -1.23 4.64 12.25
CA HIS A 90 -0.50 3.64 13.03
C HIS A 90 -0.04 2.50 12.12
N TRP A 91 1.19 2.05 12.30
CA TRP A 91 1.66 0.88 11.60
C TRP A 91 0.86 -0.34 12.09
N VAL A 92 0.39 -1.14 11.15
CA VAL A 92 -0.32 -2.38 11.43
C VAL A 92 0.55 -3.52 10.91
N GLU A 93 0.87 -4.46 11.79
CA GLU A 93 1.49 -5.70 11.38
C GLU A 93 0.47 -6.56 10.63
N PHE A 94 0.84 -7.03 9.45
CA PHE A 94 0.07 -8.01 8.71
C PHE A 94 1.00 -8.94 7.93
N PRO A 95 0.60 -10.22 7.75
CA PRO A 95 1.29 -11.12 6.85
C PRO A 95 1.14 -10.63 5.40
N GLU A 96 2.26 -10.36 4.71
CA GLU A 96 2.26 -9.84 3.34
C GLU A 96 1.50 -10.76 2.36
N GLU A 97 1.47 -12.07 2.65
CA GLU A 97 0.74 -13.03 1.85
C GLU A 97 -0.79 -12.96 2.01
N MET A 98 -1.29 -12.17 2.97
CA MET A 98 -2.71 -11.87 3.10
C MET A 98 -3.10 -10.51 2.52
N GLU A 99 -2.20 -9.85 1.80
CA GLU A 99 -2.53 -8.64 1.04
C GLU A 99 -2.98 -9.02 -0.38
N PHE A 100 -4.15 -8.52 -0.78
CA PHE A 100 -4.78 -8.80 -2.06
C PHE A 100 -5.13 -7.50 -2.77
N ARG A 101 -5.02 -7.52 -4.10
CA ARG A 101 -5.48 -6.46 -4.98
C ARG A 101 -6.76 -6.88 -5.68
N CYS A 102 -7.79 -6.07 -5.53
CA CYS A 102 -9.11 -6.29 -6.10
C CYS A 102 -9.35 -5.27 -7.22
N PHE A 103 -9.81 -5.75 -8.36
CA PHE A 103 -10.12 -4.95 -9.54
C PHE A 103 -11.63 -4.78 -9.62
N ALA A 104 -12.13 -3.56 -9.43
CA ALA A 104 -13.54 -3.24 -9.55
C ALA A 104 -13.81 -2.47 -10.86
N PHE A 105 -14.75 -2.98 -11.66
CA PHE A 105 -15.21 -2.35 -12.89
C PHE A 105 -16.74 -2.37 -12.95
N ASN A 106 -17.35 -1.23 -13.30
CA ASN A 106 -18.80 -1.01 -13.27
C ASN A 106 -19.44 -1.44 -11.93
N GLY A 107 -18.78 -1.11 -10.82
CA GLY A 107 -19.28 -1.37 -9.46
C GLY A 107 -19.20 -2.84 -9.03
N LYS A 108 -18.44 -3.68 -9.74
CA LYS A 108 -18.27 -5.12 -9.44
C LYS A 108 -16.80 -5.49 -9.43
N ILE A 109 -16.39 -6.33 -8.46
CA ILE A 109 -15.08 -6.97 -8.51
C ILE A 109 -15.05 -7.94 -9.70
N THR A 110 -14.07 -7.77 -10.58
CA THR A 110 -13.84 -8.61 -11.76
C THR A 110 -12.64 -9.54 -11.60
N ALA A 111 -11.69 -9.17 -10.73
CA ALA A 111 -10.50 -9.97 -10.49
C ALA A 111 -9.91 -9.68 -9.10
N ILE A 112 -9.24 -10.66 -8.52
CA ILE A 112 -8.49 -10.56 -7.28
C ILE A 112 -7.16 -11.29 -7.47
N ASN A 113 -6.04 -10.69 -7.07
CA ASN A 113 -4.75 -11.39 -6.96
C ASN A 113 -4.05 -11.09 -5.64
N GLN A 114 -3.14 -11.98 -5.26
CA GLN A 114 -2.22 -11.76 -4.16
C GLN A 114 -1.17 -10.69 -4.52
N LEU A 115 -0.90 -9.76 -3.61
CA LEU A 115 0.04 -8.65 -3.83
C LEU A 115 1.50 -9.10 -3.79
N CYS A 116 1.82 -10.12 -2.99
CA CYS A 116 3.16 -10.74 -2.91
C CYS A 116 3.43 -11.74 -4.05
N TRP A 117 3.14 -11.35 -5.29
CA TRP A 117 3.21 -12.20 -6.48
C TRP A 117 4.57 -12.86 -6.76
N SER A 118 5.65 -12.38 -6.16
CA SER A 118 6.99 -12.97 -6.27
C SER A 118 7.19 -14.24 -5.42
N SER A 119 6.20 -14.60 -4.59
CA SER A 119 6.30 -15.70 -3.63
C SER A 119 5.15 -16.68 -3.82
N TYR A 120 5.48 -17.96 -3.95
CA TYR A 120 4.48 -19.02 -3.99
C TYR A 120 4.04 -19.41 -2.58
N ILE A 121 2.74 -19.38 -2.32
CA ILE A 121 2.15 -19.62 -0.99
C ILE A 121 1.35 -20.92 -1.03
N GLU A 122 2.06 -22.02 -0.81
CA GLU A 122 1.56 -23.38 -1.02
C GLU A 122 0.24 -23.69 -0.29
N TYR A 123 0.07 -23.20 0.94
CA TYR A 123 -1.14 -23.50 1.70
C TYR A 123 -2.40 -22.82 1.15
N LEU A 124 -2.27 -21.68 0.46
CA LEU A 124 -3.42 -21.09 -0.20
C LEU A 124 -3.95 -22.05 -1.26
N ASP A 125 -3.09 -22.67 -2.06
CA ASP A 125 -3.50 -23.66 -3.07
C ASP A 125 -4.01 -24.97 -2.47
N LYS A 126 -3.37 -25.45 -1.40
CA LYS A 126 -3.74 -26.71 -0.74
C LYS A 126 -5.09 -26.67 -0.05
N TYR A 127 -5.57 -25.49 0.34
CA TYR A 127 -6.80 -25.33 1.12
C TYR A 127 -7.84 -24.45 0.39
N PRO A 128 -8.57 -24.99 -0.59
CA PRO A 128 -9.59 -24.23 -1.35
C PRO A 128 -10.68 -23.61 -0.47
N ALA A 129 -11.05 -24.26 0.64
CA ALA A 129 -11.99 -23.71 1.60
C ALA A 129 -11.49 -22.40 2.23
N PHE A 130 -10.18 -22.30 2.47
CA PHE A 130 -9.57 -21.09 3.00
C PHE A 130 -9.48 -19.99 1.94
N GLN A 131 -9.24 -20.34 0.66
CA GLN A 131 -9.37 -19.38 -0.44
C GLN A 131 -10.79 -18.82 -0.53
N GLN A 132 -11.80 -19.69 -0.44
CA GLN A 132 -13.19 -19.28 -0.49
C GLN A 132 -13.55 -18.34 0.68
N GLN A 133 -13.06 -18.63 1.88
CA GLN A 133 -13.23 -17.78 3.05
C GLN A 133 -12.65 -16.37 2.83
N ILE A 134 -11.44 -16.27 2.26
CA ILE A 134 -10.83 -14.99 1.90
C ILE A 134 -11.70 -14.24 0.88
N LEU A 135 -12.14 -14.94 -0.18
CA LEU A 135 -13.00 -14.36 -1.22
C LEU A 135 -14.29 -13.82 -0.62
N ASP A 136 -14.96 -14.59 0.23
CA ASP A 136 -16.22 -14.19 0.86
C ASP A 136 -16.04 -12.93 1.73
N ALA A 137 -14.96 -12.87 2.52
CA ALA A 137 -14.65 -11.70 3.33
C ALA A 137 -14.36 -10.45 2.50
N ILE A 138 -13.62 -10.58 1.39
CA ILE A 138 -13.32 -9.48 0.46
C ILE A 138 -14.60 -9.01 -0.24
N MET A 139 -15.43 -9.93 -0.72
CA MET A 139 -16.69 -9.61 -1.39
C MET A 139 -17.66 -8.92 -0.42
N ALA A 140 -17.79 -9.41 0.81
CA ALA A 140 -18.63 -8.79 1.84
C ALA A 140 -18.18 -7.35 2.15
N LEU A 141 -16.87 -7.12 2.29
CA LEU A 141 -16.31 -5.78 2.45
C LEU A 141 -16.65 -4.88 1.25
N HIS A 142 -16.46 -5.37 0.03
CA HIS A 142 -16.75 -4.60 -1.19
C HIS A 142 -18.22 -4.20 -1.30
N GLU A 143 -19.15 -5.11 -0.98
CA GLU A 143 -20.58 -4.81 -1.03
C GLU A 143 -20.98 -3.65 -0.10
N VAL A 144 -20.37 -3.55 1.08
CA VAL A 144 -20.60 -2.45 2.01
C VAL A 144 -19.97 -1.15 1.49
N VAL A 145 -18.77 -1.25 0.94
CA VAL A 145 -17.93 -0.09 0.61
C VAL A 145 -18.37 0.59 -0.68
N LYS A 146 -18.74 -0.18 -1.72
CA LYS A 146 -19.04 0.34 -3.05
C LYS A 146 -20.17 1.38 -3.06
N GLU A 147 -21.15 1.24 -2.15
CA GLU A 147 -22.29 2.16 -2.02
C GLU A 147 -21.89 3.55 -1.51
N HIS A 148 -20.70 3.66 -0.91
CA HIS A 148 -20.17 4.90 -0.35
C HIS A 148 -19.13 5.57 -1.27
N LEU A 149 -18.72 4.91 -2.35
CA LEU A 149 -17.70 5.43 -3.26
C LEU A 149 -18.35 6.27 -4.38
N PRO A 150 -17.78 7.43 -4.72
CA PRO A 150 -18.29 8.24 -5.83
C PRO A 150 -17.85 7.70 -7.21
N TRP A 151 -17.22 6.53 -7.27
CA TRP A 151 -16.65 5.94 -8.48
C TRP A 151 -17.03 4.45 -8.59
N GLN A 152 -17.18 3.98 -9.83
CA GLN A 152 -17.52 2.59 -10.13
C GLN A 152 -16.33 1.75 -10.63
N ASN A 153 -15.24 2.41 -11.02
CA ASN A 153 -14.03 1.78 -11.54
C ASN A 153 -12.86 2.14 -10.66
N TYR A 154 -12.27 1.16 -9.99
CA TYR A 154 -11.16 1.38 -9.06
C TYR A 154 -10.41 0.09 -8.76
N ILE A 155 -9.23 0.25 -8.19
CA ILE A 155 -8.46 -0.85 -7.63
C ILE A 155 -8.48 -0.70 -6.11
N MET A 156 -8.78 -1.78 -5.39
CA MET A 156 -8.88 -1.82 -3.94
C MET A 156 -7.88 -2.83 -3.40
N ASP A 157 -6.87 -2.35 -2.68
CA ASP A 157 -5.94 -3.21 -1.95
C ASP A 157 -6.54 -3.51 -0.56
N VAL A 158 -6.56 -4.78 -0.18
CA VAL A 158 -7.16 -5.27 1.05
C VAL A 158 -6.22 -6.21 1.79
N ILE A 159 -6.33 -6.23 3.11
CA ILE A 159 -5.63 -7.18 3.98
C ILE A 159 -6.69 -8.11 4.58
N TYR A 160 -6.45 -9.41 4.51
CA TYR A 160 -7.27 -10.40 5.20
C TYR A 160 -6.69 -10.75 6.58
N HIS A 161 -7.50 -10.56 7.63
CA HIS A 161 -7.15 -10.84 9.02
C HIS A 161 -7.64 -12.23 9.42
N LYS A 162 -6.74 -13.22 9.43
CA LYS A 162 -7.05 -14.63 9.72
C LYS A 162 -7.73 -14.86 11.07
N ASP A 163 -7.32 -14.10 12.08
CA ASP A 163 -7.79 -14.20 13.46
C ASP A 163 -9.22 -13.64 13.65
N LYS A 164 -9.61 -12.69 12.81
CA LYS A 164 -10.91 -12.01 12.87
C LYS A 164 -11.88 -12.46 11.79
N ASP A 165 -11.39 -13.26 10.84
CA ASP A 165 -12.14 -13.69 9.67
C ASP A 165 -12.75 -12.50 8.92
N CYS A 166 -11.94 -11.47 8.66
CA CYS A 166 -12.42 -10.26 8.02
C CYS A 166 -11.38 -9.63 7.07
N ALA A 167 -11.87 -8.92 6.07
CA ALA A 167 -11.06 -8.09 5.20
C ALA A 167 -11.05 -6.63 5.69
N GLN A 168 -9.94 -5.94 5.50
CA GLN A 168 -9.76 -4.53 5.79
C GLN A 168 -9.20 -3.81 4.56
N ILE A 169 -9.73 -2.61 4.26
CA ILE A 169 -9.18 -1.75 3.20
C ILE A 169 -7.78 -1.25 3.61
N CYS A 170 -6.82 -1.42 2.71
CA CYS A 170 -5.49 -0.82 2.79
C CYS A 170 -5.43 0.48 1.98
N GLU A 171 -5.78 0.42 0.69
CA GLU A 171 -5.63 1.53 -0.24
C GLU A 171 -6.63 1.45 -1.40
N PHE A 172 -7.14 2.60 -1.85
CA PHE A 172 -7.78 2.72 -3.16
C PHE A 172 -6.80 3.33 -4.16
N ASN A 173 -6.81 2.78 -5.37
CA ASN A 173 -6.00 3.23 -6.48
C ASN A 173 -6.89 3.46 -7.72
N PRO A 174 -6.52 4.41 -8.60
CA PRO A 174 -7.26 4.64 -9.84
C PRO A 174 -7.22 3.42 -10.77
N TRP A 175 -8.31 3.24 -11.53
CA TRP A 175 -8.43 2.22 -12.58
C TRP A 175 -7.67 2.60 -13.87
N GLY A 176 -7.14 1.60 -14.58
CA GLY A 176 -6.70 1.71 -15.97
C GLY A 176 -5.18 1.70 -16.19
N PRO A 177 -4.72 1.43 -17.42
CA PRO A 177 -3.30 1.20 -17.75
C PRO A 177 -2.45 2.47 -17.71
N TYR A 178 -3.09 3.65 -17.83
CA TYR A 178 -2.43 4.95 -17.69
C TYR A 178 -2.40 5.44 -16.24
N SER A 179 -2.97 4.67 -15.31
CA SER A 179 -2.82 4.94 -13.88
C SER A 179 -1.42 4.54 -13.41
N CYS A 180 -1.02 5.06 -12.25
CA CYS A 180 0.26 4.70 -11.63
C CYS A 180 0.14 3.45 -10.73
N THR A 181 -0.89 2.65 -10.99
CA THR A 181 -1.22 1.41 -10.30
C THR A 181 -0.68 0.24 -11.09
N GLY A 182 0.26 -0.51 -10.53
CA GLY A 182 0.77 -1.72 -11.19
C GLY A 182 -0.32 -2.78 -11.30
N SER A 183 -0.47 -3.41 -12.47
CA SER A 183 -1.46 -4.47 -12.68
C SER A 183 -1.04 -5.82 -12.08
N GLN A 184 0.26 -5.98 -11.80
CA GLN A 184 0.87 -7.16 -11.18
C GLN A 184 0.66 -8.45 -11.98
N LEU A 185 -0.31 -9.28 -11.58
CA LEU A 185 -0.62 -10.56 -12.23
C LEU A 185 -1.66 -10.45 -13.34
N PHE A 186 -2.12 -9.24 -13.65
CA PHE A 186 -3.05 -8.93 -14.75
C PHE A 186 -2.45 -7.92 -15.73
#